data_AF-T1HUI5-F1
#
_entry.id   AF-T1HUI5-F1
#
_cell.length_a   1.000
_cell.length_b   1.000
_cell.length_c   1.000
_cell.angle_alpha   90.00
_cell.angle_beta   90.00
_cell.angle_gamma   90.00
#
_symmetry.space_group_name_H-M   'P 1'
#
loop_
_entity.id
_entity.type
_entity.pdbx_description
1 polymer ?
#
loop_
_entity_poly.entity_id
_entity_poly.type
_entity_poly.pdbx_seq_one_letter_code
_entity_poly.pdbx_strand_id
1 'polypeptide(L)'
;MYNNGVSHKTEPRDFDGINAIIRWLSYIPKDKVSPLPILTPVDPIDREVVYMPTKAPYDPRWMLEGRPNPNNPDSWESGFFDYRSWDEIMRPWAGTVVAGRARLGGIPVGVIAVETRTVELQLPADPANLDSEAKLLSQAGQVWFPDSAYKTSQAIKDFSHENLPLIIFANWRGFS
;
A
#
# COMPACT_ATOMS: atom_id res chain seq x y z
N MET A 1 -5.37 15.65 -6.97
CA MET A 1 -4.33 15.71 -5.92
C MET A 1 -3.83 14.31 -5.53
N TYR A 2 -3.73 13.37 -6.48
CA TYR A 2 -3.36 11.98 -6.16
C TYR A 2 -1.83 11.81 -6.04
N ASN A 3 -1.09 12.47 -6.94
CA ASN A 3 0.37 12.36 -7.04
C ASN A 3 1.14 13.05 -5.90
N ASN A 4 0.46 13.76 -5.00
CA ASN A 4 1.08 14.46 -3.86
C ASN A 4 0.54 13.99 -2.49
N GLY A 5 -0.22 12.89 -2.45
CA GLY A 5 -0.67 12.28 -1.20
C GLY A 5 -1.94 12.86 -0.58
N VAL A 6 -2.41 14.03 -1.04
CA VAL A 6 -3.63 14.66 -0.49
C VAL A 6 -4.88 13.82 -0.79
N SER A 7 -4.99 13.27 -1.99
CA SER A 7 -6.02 12.27 -2.30
C SER A 7 -5.46 10.87 -2.03
N HIS A 8 -6.05 10.12 -1.10
CA HIS A 8 -5.61 8.76 -0.79
C HIS A 8 -5.98 7.75 -1.90
N LYS A 9 -7.08 8.00 -2.63
CA LYS A 9 -7.58 7.14 -3.71
C LYS A 9 -8.37 7.98 -4.72
N THR A 10 -8.47 7.49 -5.95
CA THR A 10 -9.24 8.09 -7.03
C THR A 10 -10.10 7.03 -7.68
N GLU A 11 -11.35 7.36 -7.96
CA GLU A 11 -12.30 6.47 -8.61
C GLU A 11 -12.95 7.18 -9.81
N PRO A 12 -13.33 6.46 -10.88
CA PRO A 12 -13.83 7.07 -12.11
C PRO A 12 -15.27 7.59 -11.98
N ARG A 13 -16.06 7.04 -11.05
CA ARG A 13 -17.48 7.37 -10.85
C ARG A 13 -17.80 7.48 -9.37
N ASP A 14 -18.82 8.25 -9.03
CA ASP A 14 -19.28 8.44 -7.65
C ASP A 14 -19.64 7.12 -6.97
N PHE A 15 -20.29 6.20 -7.70
CA PHE A 15 -20.65 4.88 -7.18
C PHE A 15 -19.41 4.07 -6.75
N ASP A 16 -18.34 4.11 -7.55
CA ASP A 16 -17.08 3.43 -7.22
C ASP A 16 -16.41 4.11 -6.00
N GLY A 17 -16.52 5.44 -5.90
CA GLY A 17 -16.11 6.21 -4.73
C GLY A 17 -16.87 5.82 -3.44
N ILE A 18 -18.20 5.68 -3.52
CA ILE A 18 -19.02 5.21 -2.39
C ILE A 18 -18.61 3.79 -1.99
N ASN A 19 -18.38 2.91 -2.95
CA ASN A 19 -17.90 1.56 -2.68
C ASN A 19 -16.52 1.56 -2.00
N ALA A 20 -15.61 2.45 -2.41
CA ALA A 20 -14.32 2.62 -1.75
C ALA A 20 -14.46 3.11 -0.30
N ILE A 21 -15.39 4.02 -0.02
CA ILE A 21 -15.69 4.49 1.35
C ILE A 21 -16.19 3.33 2.22
N ILE A 22 -17.18 2.57 1.73
CA ILE A 22 -17.72 1.40 2.46
C ILE A 22 -16.62 0.35 2.67
N ARG A 23 -15.77 0.13 1.66
CA ARG A 23 -14.63 -0.77 1.78
C ARG A 23 -13.66 -0.30 2.87
N TRP A 24 -13.34 0.99 2.97
CA TRP A 24 -12.49 1.50 4.05
C TRP A 24 -13.13 1.36 5.43
N LEU A 25 -14.40 1.70 5.57
CA LEU A 25 -15.14 1.53 6.82
C LEU A 25 -15.19 0.05 7.26
N SER A 26 -15.11 -0.90 6.34
CA SER A 26 -15.08 -2.33 6.69
C SER A 26 -13.86 -2.75 7.53
N TYR A 27 -12.76 -1.97 7.51
CA TYR A 27 -11.58 -2.24 8.34
C TYR A 27 -11.65 -1.55 9.70
N ILE A 28 -12.46 -0.50 9.84
CA ILE A 28 -12.44 0.42 10.98
C ILE A 28 -13.54 0.03 11.99
N PRO A 29 -13.28 0.09 13.31
CA PRO A 29 -14.32 -0.06 14.32
C PRO A 29 -15.49 0.91 14.11
N LYS A 30 -16.71 0.51 14.50
CA LYS A 30 -17.90 1.37 14.39
C LYS A 30 -17.79 2.69 15.18
N ASP A 31 -16.97 2.71 16.24
CA ASP A 31 -16.68 3.87 17.08
C ASP A 31 -15.33 3.68 17.79
N LYS A 32 -14.83 4.72 18.47
CA LYS A 32 -13.49 4.74 19.08
C LYS A 32 -13.28 3.77 20.25
N VAL A 33 -14.37 3.25 20.82
CA VAL A 33 -14.33 2.36 22.01
C VAL A 33 -14.65 0.91 21.66
N SER A 34 -15.10 0.66 20.43
CA SER A 34 -15.44 -0.66 19.94
C SER A 34 -14.20 -1.45 19.50
N PRO A 35 -14.25 -2.79 19.58
CA PRO A 35 -13.20 -3.63 19.04
C PRO A 35 -13.15 -3.58 17.51
N LEU A 36 -12.04 -4.08 16.95
CA LEU A 36 -11.87 -4.25 15.51
C LEU A 36 -12.96 -5.16 14.91
N PRO A 37 -13.44 -4.87 13.69
CA PRO A 37 -14.37 -5.72 12.98
C PRO A 37 -13.65 -6.96 12.41
N ILE A 38 -13.39 -7.95 13.27
CA ILE A 38 -12.79 -9.22 12.86
C ILE A 38 -13.84 -10.04 12.11
N LEU A 39 -13.55 -10.39 10.86
CA LEU A 39 -14.42 -11.20 10.01
C LEU A 39 -13.99 -12.66 10.05
N THR A 40 -14.89 -13.60 9.76
CA THR A 40 -14.50 -15.00 9.54
C THR A 40 -13.72 -15.08 8.23
N PRO A 41 -12.45 -15.50 8.25
CA PRO A 41 -11.65 -15.53 7.03
C PRO A 41 -12.14 -16.62 6.10
N VAL A 42 -12.29 -16.28 4.81
CA VAL A 42 -12.47 -17.26 3.73
C VAL A 42 -11.12 -17.90 3.36
N ASP A 43 -10.04 -17.14 3.57
CA ASP A 43 -8.68 -17.58 3.32
C ASP A 43 -8.12 -18.31 4.56
N PRO A 44 -7.75 -19.61 4.48
CA PRO A 44 -7.33 -20.38 5.65
C PRO A 44 -6.06 -19.83 6.30
N ILE A 45 -6.04 -19.73 7.63
CA ILE A 45 -4.88 -19.21 8.38
C ILE A 45 -3.69 -20.17 8.41
N ASP A 46 -3.93 -21.45 8.19
CA ASP A 46 -2.96 -22.54 8.21
C ASP A 46 -2.33 -22.81 6.83
N ARG A 47 -2.72 -22.04 5.80
CA ARG A 47 -2.10 -22.14 4.48
C ARG A 47 -0.68 -21.58 4.50
N GLU A 48 0.14 -22.09 3.60
CA GLU A 48 1.44 -21.50 3.32
C GLU A 48 1.33 -20.25 2.42
N VAL A 49 2.32 -19.37 2.53
CA VAL A 49 2.53 -18.26 1.60
C VAL A 49 3.39 -18.77 0.45
N VAL A 50 2.81 -18.83 -0.75
CA VAL A 50 3.49 -19.40 -1.93
C VAL A 50 4.45 -18.41 -2.56
N TYR A 51 4.10 -17.11 -2.62
CA TYR A 51 5.01 -16.11 -3.14
C TYR A 51 6.18 -15.90 -2.18
N MET A 52 7.40 -16.17 -2.65
CA MET A 52 8.62 -15.93 -1.90
C MET A 52 9.37 -14.71 -2.44
N PRO A 53 9.59 -13.66 -1.62
CA PRO A 53 10.52 -12.58 -1.93
C PRO A 53 11.88 -13.08 -2.37
N THR A 54 12.44 -12.44 -3.41
CA THR A 54 13.78 -12.79 -3.91
C THR A 54 14.80 -11.71 -3.55
N LYS A 55 16.09 -12.01 -3.74
CA LYS A 55 17.15 -11.00 -3.64
C LYS A 55 17.10 -9.98 -4.79
N ALA A 56 16.53 -10.36 -5.93
CA ALA A 56 16.31 -9.43 -7.04
C ALA A 56 15.12 -8.51 -6.71
N PRO A 57 15.11 -7.26 -7.20
CA PRO A 57 13.99 -6.35 -6.98
C PRO A 57 12.66 -6.93 -7.46
N TYR A 58 11.60 -6.74 -6.68
CA TYR A 58 10.24 -7.21 -6.94
C TYR A 58 9.21 -6.18 -6.47
N ASP A 59 7.98 -6.30 -6.97
CA ASP A 59 6.87 -5.48 -6.46
C ASP A 59 6.47 -5.97 -5.06
N PRO A 60 6.61 -5.16 -3.99
CA PRO A 60 6.23 -5.59 -2.66
C PRO A 60 4.76 -5.99 -2.57
N ARG A 61 3.88 -5.51 -3.47
CA ARG A 61 2.47 -5.93 -3.49
C ARG A 61 2.32 -7.43 -3.68
N TRP A 62 3.22 -8.07 -4.44
CA TRP A 62 3.18 -9.53 -4.64
C TRP A 62 3.37 -10.31 -3.34
N MET A 63 4.20 -9.83 -2.40
CA MET A 63 4.29 -10.48 -1.09
C MET A 63 3.09 -10.19 -0.19
N LEU A 64 2.36 -9.08 -0.43
CA LEU A 64 1.20 -8.71 0.38
C LEU A 64 -0.06 -9.44 -0.09
N GLU A 65 -0.46 -9.26 -1.35
CA GLU A 65 -1.72 -9.75 -1.90
C GLU A 65 -1.57 -11.01 -2.78
N GLY A 66 -0.34 -11.37 -3.12
CA GLY A 66 -0.04 -12.43 -4.08
C GLY A 66 0.00 -11.92 -5.51
N ARG A 67 0.10 -12.85 -6.46
CA ARG A 67 0.07 -12.55 -7.90
C ARG A 67 -0.37 -13.78 -8.70
N PRO A 68 -0.79 -13.62 -9.97
CA PRO A 68 -0.91 -14.74 -10.90
C PRO A 68 0.43 -15.47 -11.05
N ASN A 69 0.39 -16.81 -11.06
CA ASN A 69 1.60 -17.63 -11.21
C ASN A 69 2.19 -17.44 -12.62
N PRO A 70 3.49 -17.09 -12.74
CA PRO A 70 4.13 -16.87 -14.03
C PRO A 70 4.13 -18.08 -14.97
N ASN A 71 4.13 -19.30 -14.42
CA ASN A 71 4.17 -20.54 -15.19
C ASN A 71 2.76 -21.07 -15.53
N ASN A 72 1.74 -20.70 -14.75
CA ASN A 72 0.37 -21.11 -14.96
C ASN A 72 -0.58 -19.95 -14.58
N PRO A 73 -1.03 -19.13 -15.53
CA PRO A 73 -1.87 -17.95 -15.26
C PRO A 73 -3.18 -18.24 -14.54
N ASP A 74 -3.69 -19.48 -14.61
CA ASP A 74 -4.91 -19.90 -13.90
C ASP A 74 -4.67 -20.18 -12.41
N SER A 75 -3.41 -20.27 -11.99
CA SER A 75 -3.01 -20.48 -10.61
C SER A 75 -2.64 -19.15 -9.94
N TRP A 76 -3.06 -18.97 -8.69
CA TRP A 76 -2.67 -17.81 -7.87
C TRP A 76 -1.51 -18.18 -6.94
N GLU A 77 -0.43 -17.40 -6.93
CA GLU A 77 0.61 -17.45 -5.90
C GLU A 77 0.14 -16.60 -4.72
N SER A 78 -0.19 -17.25 -3.60
CA SER A 78 -0.70 -16.57 -2.41
C SER A 78 0.36 -15.65 -1.78
N GLY A 79 -0.11 -14.48 -1.33
CA GLY A 79 0.67 -13.54 -0.51
C GLY A 79 0.48 -13.79 0.98
N PHE A 80 1.03 -12.87 1.79
CA PHE A 80 0.99 -12.90 3.25
C PHE A 80 -0.41 -12.64 3.81
N PHE A 81 -1.14 -11.69 3.22
CA PHE A 81 -2.48 -11.32 3.70
C PHE A 81 -3.58 -12.15 3.05
N ASP A 82 -4.77 -12.08 3.65
CA ASP A 82 -5.97 -12.75 3.15
C ASP A 82 -6.25 -12.32 1.72
N TYR A 83 -6.59 -13.27 0.86
CA TYR A 83 -6.87 -13.02 -0.55
C TYR A 83 -7.89 -11.89 -0.75
N ARG A 84 -7.56 -10.93 -1.62
CA ARG A 84 -8.35 -9.72 -1.93
C ARG A 84 -8.63 -8.79 -0.75
N SER A 85 -7.91 -8.93 0.37
CA SER A 85 -8.06 -8.02 1.50
C SER A 85 -7.23 -6.74 1.38
N TRP A 86 -6.20 -6.73 0.54
CA TRP A 86 -5.33 -5.57 0.32
C TRP A 86 -6.11 -4.39 -0.31
N ASP A 87 -5.95 -3.20 0.25
CA ASP A 87 -6.41 -1.94 -0.32
C ASP A 87 -5.36 -0.84 -0.10
N GLU A 88 -4.63 -0.52 -1.18
CA GLU A 88 -3.56 0.47 -1.17
C GLU A 88 -4.08 1.92 -1.15
N ILE A 89 -3.39 2.79 -0.41
CA ILE A 89 -3.63 4.24 -0.39
C ILE A 89 -2.39 5.03 -0.84
N MET A 90 -2.61 6.21 -1.40
CA MET A 90 -1.56 7.13 -1.84
C MET A 90 -0.56 6.50 -2.83
N ARG A 91 -1.04 5.58 -3.68
CA ARG A 91 -0.21 4.75 -4.57
C ARG A 91 0.82 5.51 -5.43
N PRO A 92 0.47 6.59 -6.16
CA PRO A 92 1.43 7.27 -7.04
C PRO A 92 2.36 8.23 -6.30
N TRP A 93 2.06 8.57 -5.04
CA TRP A 93 2.89 9.47 -4.25
C TRP A 93 3.93 8.70 -3.46
N ALA A 94 5.17 9.16 -3.48
CA ALA A 94 6.31 8.56 -2.77
C ALA A 94 6.40 7.02 -2.95
N GLY A 95 6.59 6.60 -4.20
CA GLY A 95 6.48 5.20 -4.62
C GLY A 95 7.52 4.25 -4.01
N THR A 96 8.55 4.76 -3.32
CA THR A 96 9.52 3.92 -2.59
C THR A 96 8.91 3.25 -1.34
N VAL A 97 7.73 3.69 -0.91
CA VAL A 97 6.95 3.09 0.20
C VAL A 97 5.53 2.80 -0.26
N VAL A 98 5.05 1.60 0.10
CA VAL A 98 3.68 1.15 -0.12
C VAL A 98 2.94 1.16 1.21
N ALA A 99 1.75 1.76 1.23
CA ALA A 99 0.92 1.86 2.43
C ALA A 99 -0.53 1.51 2.11
N GLY A 100 -1.20 0.82 3.01
CA GLY A 100 -2.56 0.34 2.76
C GLY A 100 -3.15 -0.38 3.95
N ARG A 101 -4.33 -0.96 3.74
CA ARG A 101 -5.02 -1.82 4.71
C ARG A 101 -5.10 -3.24 4.18
N ALA A 102 -5.08 -4.21 5.07
CA ALA A 102 -5.26 -5.62 4.73
C ALA A 102 -6.00 -6.35 5.85
N ARG A 103 -6.27 -7.65 5.66
CA ARG A 103 -6.69 -8.55 6.73
C ARG A 103 -5.73 -9.72 6.85
N LEU A 104 -5.47 -10.15 8.08
CA LEU A 104 -4.71 -11.35 8.41
C LEU A 104 -5.59 -12.26 9.27
N GLY A 105 -6.08 -13.37 8.71
CA GLY A 105 -7.05 -14.23 9.37
C GLY A 105 -8.33 -13.49 9.76
N GLY A 106 -8.76 -12.54 8.93
CA GLY A 106 -9.94 -11.70 9.16
C GLY A 106 -9.72 -10.48 10.05
N ILE A 107 -8.54 -10.33 10.67
CA ILE A 107 -8.20 -9.18 11.52
C ILE A 107 -7.74 -8.02 10.63
N PRO A 108 -8.41 -6.86 10.65
CA PRO A 108 -7.99 -5.69 9.87
C PRO A 108 -6.73 -5.05 10.45
N VAL A 109 -5.77 -4.72 9.57
CA VAL A 109 -4.50 -4.10 9.94
C VAL A 109 -4.11 -3.00 8.96
N GLY A 110 -3.44 -1.97 9.47
CA GLY A 110 -2.65 -1.04 8.68
C GLY A 110 -1.32 -1.68 8.29
N VAL A 111 -0.84 -1.38 7.09
CA VAL A 111 0.33 -2.04 6.50
C VAL A 111 1.24 -1.01 5.87
N ILE A 112 2.54 -1.16 6.12
CA ILE A 112 3.60 -0.43 5.42
C ILE A 112 4.61 -1.44 4.89
N ALA A 113 4.96 -1.33 3.61
CA ALA A 113 5.97 -2.14 2.94
C ALA A 113 6.90 -1.27 2.10
N VAL A 114 8.08 -1.80 1.78
CA VAL A 114 9.14 -1.05 1.10
C VAL A 114 9.29 -1.54 -0.33
N GLU A 115 9.33 -0.60 -1.26
CA GLU A 115 9.64 -0.89 -2.66
C GLU A 115 11.13 -1.20 -2.81
N THR A 116 11.44 -2.26 -3.56
CA THR A 116 12.82 -2.71 -3.78
C THR A 116 13.34 -2.32 -5.14
N ARG A 117 12.45 -2.03 -6.09
CA ARG A 117 12.79 -1.53 -7.42
C ARG A 117 13.14 -0.04 -7.36
N THR A 118 13.90 0.41 -8.35
CA THR A 118 14.05 1.84 -8.62
C THR A 118 12.71 2.40 -9.06
N VAL A 119 12.32 3.51 -8.45
CA VAL A 119 11.05 4.20 -8.75
C VAL A 119 11.34 5.47 -9.52
N GLU A 120 10.57 5.73 -10.57
CA GLU A 120 10.64 6.97 -11.33
C GLU A 120 9.57 7.94 -10.83
N LEU A 121 10.01 9.09 -10.32
CA LEU A 121 9.16 10.20 -9.90
C LEU A 121 9.10 11.23 -11.03
N GLN A 122 7.92 11.39 -11.61
CA GLN A 122 7.66 12.41 -12.62
C GLN A 122 7.22 13.72 -11.95
N LEU A 123 8.08 14.75 -12.05
CA LEU A 123 7.75 16.11 -11.64
C LEU A 123 7.13 16.86 -12.83
N PRO A 124 5.89 17.37 -12.70
CA PRO A 124 5.28 18.16 -13.76
C PRO A 124 6.02 19.51 -13.93
N ALA A 125 5.97 20.05 -15.14
CA ALA A 125 6.43 21.41 -15.40
C ALA A 125 5.56 22.41 -14.63
N ASP A 126 6.16 23.49 -14.16
CA ASP A 126 5.48 24.63 -13.54
C ASP A 126 4.99 25.60 -14.63
N PRO A 127 3.66 25.73 -14.87
CA PRO A 127 3.14 26.63 -15.89
C PRO A 127 3.46 28.12 -15.64
N ALA A 128 3.82 28.49 -14.41
CA ALA A 128 4.18 29.87 -14.06
C ALA A 128 5.65 30.22 -14.35
N ASN A 129 6.48 29.21 -14.67
CA ASN A 129 7.90 29.39 -14.96
C ASN A 129 8.22 28.87 -16.37
N LEU A 130 8.60 29.78 -17.27
CA LEU A 130 8.87 29.49 -18.68
C LEU A 130 10.06 28.53 -18.89
N ASP A 131 11.02 28.51 -17.96
CA ASP A 131 12.18 27.62 -18.02
C ASP A 131 11.89 26.24 -17.40
N SER A 132 10.66 26.01 -16.90
CA SER A 132 10.28 24.76 -16.27
C SER A 132 9.91 23.70 -17.30
N GLU A 133 10.56 22.54 -17.20
CA GLU A 133 10.25 21.35 -17.97
C GLU A 133 9.87 20.19 -17.02
N ALA A 134 9.15 19.21 -17.56
CA ALA A 134 8.85 18.00 -16.80
C ALA A 134 10.14 17.21 -16.56
N LYS A 135 10.37 16.80 -15.31
CA LYS A 135 11.59 16.07 -14.91
C LYS A 135 11.24 14.66 -14.45
N LEU A 136 12.13 13.72 -14.73
CA LEU A 136 12.02 12.35 -14.26
C LEU A 136 13.19 12.07 -13.30
N LEU A 137 12.86 11.86 -12.04
CA LEU A 137 13.82 11.59 -10.98
C LEU A 137 13.82 10.11 -10.62
N SER A 138 14.99 9.50 -10.57
CA SER A 138 15.15 8.12 -10.14
C SER A 138 15.36 8.06 -8.63
N GLN A 139 14.47 7.39 -7.91
CA GLN A 139 14.58 7.11 -6.48
C GLN A 139 14.98 5.65 -6.26
N ALA A 140 16.03 5.42 -5.48
CA ALA A 140 16.46 4.06 -5.13
C ALA A 140 15.43 3.38 -4.21
N GLY A 141 15.10 2.12 -4.51
CA GLY A 141 14.36 1.28 -3.58
C GLY A 141 15.10 1.09 -2.26
N GLN A 142 14.40 0.66 -1.22
CA GLN A 142 14.96 0.45 0.13
C GLN A 142 15.51 1.72 0.81
N VAL A 143 15.16 2.92 0.36
CA VAL A 143 15.64 4.20 0.94
C VAL A 143 14.46 5.09 1.30
N TRP A 144 14.54 5.75 2.46
CA TRP A 144 13.61 6.83 2.80
C TRP A 144 14.11 8.16 2.23
N PHE A 145 13.38 8.67 1.25
CA PHE A 145 13.42 10.06 0.79
C PHE A 145 12.44 10.93 1.60
N PRO A 146 12.54 12.27 1.55
CA PRO A 146 11.66 13.17 2.31
C PRO A 146 10.16 12.91 2.09
N ASP A 147 9.76 12.62 0.85
CA ASP A 147 8.38 12.27 0.48
C ASP A 147 7.93 10.94 1.10
N SER A 148 8.76 9.90 1.03
CA SER A 148 8.45 8.56 1.54
C SER A 148 8.50 8.47 3.08
N ALA A 149 9.39 9.23 3.71
CA ALA A 149 9.40 9.41 5.17
C ALA A 149 8.11 10.11 5.62
N TYR A 150 7.70 11.15 4.90
CA TYR A 150 6.45 11.85 5.17
C TYR A 150 5.23 10.93 4.97
N LYS A 151 5.15 10.21 3.85
CA LYS A 151 4.10 9.20 3.57
C LYS A 151 4.02 8.13 4.66
N THR A 152 5.17 7.62 5.10
CA THR A 152 5.24 6.64 6.20
C THR A 152 4.67 7.22 7.48
N SER A 153 5.09 8.44 7.86
CA SER A 153 4.61 9.09 9.07
C SER A 153 3.10 9.38 9.03
N GLN A 154 2.60 9.79 7.86
CA GLN A 154 1.18 10.08 7.64
C GLN A 154 0.34 8.80 7.78
N ALA A 155 0.75 7.72 7.14
CA ALA A 155 0.07 6.42 7.24
C ALA A 155 0.02 5.91 8.68
N ILE A 156 1.13 6.00 9.44
CA ILE A 156 1.15 5.60 10.86
C ILE A 156 0.13 6.42 11.67
N LYS A 157 0.08 7.72 11.44
CA LYS A 157 -0.80 8.62 12.18
C LYS A 157 -2.28 8.35 11.86
N ASP A 158 -2.60 8.09 10.60
CA ASP A 158 -3.95 7.77 10.17
C ASP A 158 -4.43 6.42 10.71
N PHE A 159 -3.62 5.37 10.59
CA PHE A 159 -3.96 4.05 11.13
C PHE A 159 -4.10 4.06 12.66
N SER A 160 -3.31 4.89 13.36
CA SER A 160 -3.47 5.11 14.81
C SER A 160 -4.83 5.74 15.14
N HIS A 161 -5.27 6.74 14.39
CA HIS A 161 -6.61 7.33 14.58
C HIS A 161 -7.76 6.39 14.21
N GLU A 162 -7.50 5.39 13.36
CA GLU A 162 -8.43 4.32 13.01
C GLU A 162 -8.43 3.16 14.02
N ASN A 163 -7.61 3.23 15.07
CA ASN A 163 -7.38 2.16 16.06
C ASN A 163 -6.92 0.84 15.40
N LEU A 164 -6.25 0.91 14.26
CA LEU A 164 -5.75 -0.28 13.56
C LEU A 164 -4.40 -0.73 14.12
N PRO A 165 -4.19 -2.05 14.32
CA PRO A 165 -2.85 -2.61 14.48
C PRO A 165 -2.02 -2.33 13.23
N LEU A 166 -0.71 -2.16 13.40
CA LEU A 166 0.20 -1.83 12.31
C LEU A 166 1.21 -2.96 12.10
N ILE A 167 1.34 -3.40 10.85
CA ILE A 167 2.39 -4.32 10.41
C ILE A 167 3.33 -3.57 9.45
N ILE A 168 4.63 -3.58 9.77
CA ILE A 168 5.67 -2.98 8.93
C ILE A 168 6.57 -4.09 8.38
N PHE A 169 6.54 -4.29 7.06
CA PHE A 169 7.48 -5.15 6.35
C PHE A 169 8.76 -4.38 6.07
N ALA A 170 9.61 -4.29 7.08
CA ALA A 170 10.81 -3.45 7.05
C ALA A 170 11.87 -3.99 6.09
N ASN A 171 12.36 -3.14 5.18
CA ASN A 171 13.43 -3.46 4.25
C ASN A 171 14.18 -2.19 3.77
N TRP A 172 14.54 -1.33 4.72
CA TRP A 172 15.28 -0.09 4.44
C TRP A 172 16.77 -0.24 4.71
N ARG A 173 17.60 0.40 3.88
CA ARG A 173 19.04 0.59 4.09
C ARG A 173 19.34 1.83 4.94
N GLY A 174 18.46 2.82 4.91
CA GLY A 174 18.61 4.08 5.63
C GLY A 174 17.80 5.22 5.02
N PHE A 175 18.07 6.44 5.49
CA PHE A 175 17.59 7.69 4.89
C PHE A 175 18.54 8.15 3.78
N SER A 176 18.00 8.87 2.79
CA SER A 176 18.78 9.54 1.73
C SER A 176 19.57 10.74 2.23
#